data_AF-A0A259IFX9-F1
#
_entry.id   AF-A0A259IFX9-F1
#
_cell.length_a   1.000
_cell.length_b   1.000
_cell.length_c   1.000
_cell.angle_alpha   90.00
_cell.angle_beta   90.00
_cell.angle_gamma   90.00
#
_symmetry.space_group_name_H-M   'P 1'
#
loop_
_entity.id
_entity.type
_entity.pdbx_description
1 polymer ?
#
loop_
_entity_poly.entity_id
_entity_poly.type
_entity_poly.pdbx_seq_one_letter_code
_entity_poly.pdbx_strand_id
1 'polypeptide(L)'
;MKIRNQRDFGAGIMYMVIGLFFAGIATTYSLGTAAKMGPGYFPLALGILMFLLGLLVLVTSLRASAAIDQIPQFNWRVIGIITGSICLFGILLPTMGVLVAIFGLVFASSTASKEFSWKAATLNSIVLMVFTYLVFIV
;
A
#
# COMPACT_ATOMS: atom_id res chain seq x y z
N MET A 1 -16.45 -7.95 -25.58
CA MET A 1 -16.55 -7.65 -24.13
C MET A 1 -16.53 -6.14 -23.95
N LYS A 2 -17.56 -5.53 -23.35
CA LYS A 2 -17.50 -4.13 -22.89
C LYS A 2 -16.98 -4.14 -21.46
N ILE A 3 -15.90 -3.41 -21.18
CA ILE A 3 -15.40 -3.23 -19.80
C ILE A 3 -16.42 -2.36 -19.07
N ARG A 4 -17.14 -2.94 -18.10
CA ARG A 4 -18.20 -2.24 -17.36
C ARG A 4 -17.63 -1.39 -16.23
N ASN A 5 -16.74 -1.99 -15.43
CA ASN A 5 -16.02 -1.28 -14.37
C ASN A 5 -14.58 -1.00 -14.83
N GLN A 6 -14.34 0.18 -15.40
CA GLN A 6 -13.02 0.57 -15.90
C GLN A 6 -12.03 0.83 -14.76
N ARG A 7 -12.53 1.30 -13.60
CA ARG A 7 -11.71 1.56 -12.40
C ARG A 7 -11.07 0.26 -11.89
N ASP A 8 -11.89 -0.75 -11.66
CA ASP A 8 -11.43 -2.05 -11.15
C ASP A 8 -10.56 -2.76 -12.18
N PHE A 9 -10.92 -2.66 -13.47
CA PHE A 9 -10.09 -3.20 -14.55
C PHE A 9 -8.68 -2.60 -14.54
N GLY A 10 -8.58 -1.26 -14.43
CA GLY A 10 -7.31 -0.55 -14.34
C GLY A 10 -6.52 -0.89 -13.07
N ALA A 11 -7.19 -0.97 -11.91
CA ALA A 11 -6.57 -1.36 -10.64
C ALA A 11 -6.05 -2.81 -10.69
N GLY A 12 -6.80 -3.72 -11.30
CA GLY A 12 -6.40 -5.10 -11.52
C GLY A 12 -5.14 -5.22 -12.36
N ILE A 13 -5.06 -4.49 -13.48
CA ILE A 13 -3.84 -4.41 -14.30
C ILE A 13 -2.67 -3.85 -13.49
N MET A 14 -2.88 -2.76 -12.76
CA MET A 14 -1.84 -2.13 -11.94
C MET A 14 -1.25 -3.12 -10.91
N TYR A 15 -2.11 -3.85 -10.18
CA TYR A 15 -1.65 -4.86 -9.22
C TYR A 15 -0.93 -6.03 -9.87
N MET A 16 -1.39 -6.50 -11.04
CA MET A 16 -0.68 -7.54 -11.78
C MET A 16 0.71 -7.10 -12.24
N VAL A 17 0.83 -5.90 -12.83
CA VAL A 17 2.11 -5.39 -13.33
C VAL A 17 3.09 -5.16 -12.18
N ILE A 18 2.66 -4.50 -11.11
CA ILE A 18 3.50 -4.26 -9.93
C ILE A 18 3.87 -5.59 -9.25
N GLY A 19 2.92 -6.51 -9.12
CA GLY A 19 3.14 -7.82 -8.54
C GLY A 19 4.17 -8.64 -9.32
N LEU A 20 4.05 -8.70 -10.64
CA LEU A 20 5.03 -9.36 -11.52
C LEU A 20 6.41 -8.69 -11.45
N PHE A 21 6.46 -7.36 -11.38
CA PHE A 21 7.72 -6.63 -11.24
C PHE A 21 8.45 -7.01 -9.95
N PHE A 22 7.77 -6.97 -8.80
CA PHE A 22 8.39 -7.35 -7.52
C PHE A 22 8.73 -8.85 -7.47
N ALA A 23 7.86 -9.72 -7.98
CA ALA A 23 8.14 -11.16 -8.06
C ALA A 23 9.36 -11.44 -8.94
N GLY A 24 9.48 -10.76 -10.09
CA GLY A 24 10.63 -10.86 -10.98
C GLY A 24 11.92 -10.39 -10.31
N ILE A 25 11.92 -9.21 -9.70
CA ILE A 25 13.09 -8.69 -8.97
C ILE A 25 13.48 -9.61 -7.81
N ALA A 26 12.50 -10.16 -7.09
CA ALA A 26 12.75 -11.05 -5.98
C ALA A 26 13.57 -12.29 -6.36
N THR A 27 13.50 -12.74 -7.62
CA THR A 27 14.30 -13.87 -8.14
C THR A 27 15.80 -13.57 -8.22
N THR A 28 16.19 -12.29 -8.20
CA THR A 28 17.60 -11.86 -8.18
C THR A 28 18.19 -11.88 -6.77
N TYR A 29 17.35 -12.02 -5.74
CA TYR A 29 17.76 -12.12 -4.34
C TYR A 29 17.67 -13.57 -3.84
N SER A 30 18.48 -13.92 -2.85
CA SER A 30 18.33 -15.22 -2.16
C SER A 30 16.98 -15.29 -1.45
N LEU A 31 16.23 -16.36 -1.72
CA LEU A 31 14.96 -16.64 -1.05
C LEU A 31 15.18 -17.25 0.35
N GLY A 32 16.34 -17.89 0.58
CA GLY A 32 16.60 -18.63 1.81
C GLY A 32 15.63 -19.82 1.98
N THR A 33 15.18 -20.06 3.21
CA THR A 33 14.15 -21.07 3.51
C THR A 33 12.99 -20.42 4.26
N ALA A 34 11.86 -21.12 4.40
CA ALA A 34 10.73 -20.60 5.19
C ALA A 34 11.12 -20.30 6.65
N ALA A 35 12.09 -21.04 7.22
CA ALA A 35 12.59 -20.82 8.57
C ALA A 35 13.66 -19.71 8.67
N LYS A 36 14.30 -19.36 7.55
CA LYS A 36 15.30 -18.28 7.44
C LYS A 36 15.06 -17.54 6.14
N MET A 37 14.06 -16.67 6.16
CA MET A 37 13.61 -15.93 4.98
C MET A 37 14.73 -15.01 4.50
N GLY A 38 15.15 -15.20 3.24
CA GLY A 38 16.08 -14.29 2.58
C GLY A 38 15.38 -13.01 2.07
N PRO A 39 16.14 -12.00 1.61
CA PRO A 39 15.58 -10.71 1.19
C PRO A 39 14.55 -10.81 0.07
N GLY A 40 14.64 -11.82 -0.79
CA GLY A 40 13.69 -12.05 -1.88
C GLY A 40 12.37 -12.70 -1.43
N TYR A 41 12.31 -13.31 -0.25
CA TYR A 41 11.15 -14.10 0.17
C TYR A 41 9.87 -13.24 0.24
N PHE A 42 9.95 -12.11 0.95
CA PHE A 42 8.81 -11.23 1.17
C PHE A 42 8.35 -10.53 -0.12
N PRO A 43 9.24 -9.92 -0.94
CA PRO A 43 8.84 -9.37 -2.23
C PRO A 43 8.24 -10.41 -3.19
N LEU A 44 8.74 -11.65 -3.20
CA LEU A 44 8.18 -12.72 -4.03
C LEU A 44 6.76 -13.07 -3.59
N ALA A 45 6.56 -13.33 -2.30
CA ALA A 45 5.26 -13.71 -1.74
C ALA A 45 4.22 -12.61 -1.94
N LEU A 46 4.58 -11.35 -1.64
CA LEU A 46 3.70 -10.21 -1.90
C LEU A 46 3.44 -10.00 -3.39
N GLY A 47 4.45 -10.14 -4.25
CA GLY A 47 4.29 -9.99 -5.68
C GLY A 47 3.30 -10.99 -6.28
N ILE A 48 3.39 -12.26 -5.87
CA ILE A 48 2.43 -13.32 -6.26
C ILE A 48 1.04 -12.98 -5.73
N LEU A 49 0.91 -12.60 -4.46
CA LEU A 49 -0.39 -12.25 -3.87
C LEU A 49 -1.05 -11.06 -4.61
N MET A 50 -0.28 -10.00 -4.88
CA MET A 50 -0.75 -8.84 -5.65
C MET A 50 -1.19 -9.24 -7.05
N PHE A 51 -0.45 -10.12 -7.73
CA PHE A 51 -0.84 -10.62 -9.05
C PHE A 51 -2.18 -11.38 -9.00
N LEU A 52 -2.35 -12.30 -8.04
CA LEU A 52 -3.58 -13.08 -7.89
C LEU A 52 -4.78 -12.19 -7.54
N LEU A 53 -4.61 -11.23 -6.62
CA LEU A 53 -5.66 -10.27 -6.28
C LEU A 53 -6.00 -9.37 -7.48
N GLY A 54 -4.99 -8.90 -8.22
CA GLY A 54 -5.19 -8.11 -9.43
C GLY A 54 -5.94 -8.87 -10.52
N LEU A 55 -5.61 -10.15 -10.72
CA LEU A 55 -6.31 -11.04 -11.64
C LEU A 55 -7.77 -11.24 -11.23
N LEU A 56 -8.03 -11.48 -9.94
CA LEU A 56 -9.39 -11.61 -9.41
C LEU A 56 -10.20 -10.34 -9.67
N VAL A 57 -9.67 -9.17 -9.29
CA VAL A 57 -10.32 -7.87 -9.50
C VAL A 57 -10.61 -7.64 -10.98
N LEU A 58 -9.63 -7.88 -11.85
CA LEU A 58 -9.80 -7.74 -13.30
C LEU A 58 -10.92 -8.64 -13.83
N VAL A 59 -10.92 -9.93 -13.50
CA VAL A 59 -11.97 -10.86 -13.95
C VAL A 59 -13.34 -10.44 -13.42
N THR A 60 -13.43 -9.97 -12.17
CA THR A 60 -14.70 -9.49 -11.60
C THR A 60 -15.21 -8.21 -12.28
N SER A 61 -14.31 -7.32 -12.73
CA SER A 61 -14.66 -6.08 -13.44
C SER A 61 -15.34 -6.31 -14.81
N LEU A 62 -15.12 -7.49 -15.41
CA LEU A 62 -15.68 -7.89 -16.69
C LEU A 62 -17.03 -8.61 -16.57
N ARG A 63 -17.46 -8.97 -15.35
CA ARG A 63 -18.73 -9.68 -15.13
C ARG A 63 -19.91 -8.79 -15.51
N ALA A 64 -20.98 -9.41 -16.02
CA ALA A 64 -22.21 -8.71 -16.37
C ALA A 64 -22.91 -8.06 -15.16
N SER A 65 -22.61 -8.47 -13.93
CA SER A 65 -23.12 -7.84 -12.71
C SER A 65 -22.27 -6.66 -12.23
N ALA A 66 -21.14 -6.36 -12.88
CA ALA A 66 -20.25 -5.30 -12.42
C ALA A 66 -20.89 -3.91 -12.57
N ALA A 67 -20.65 -3.06 -11.56
CA ALA A 67 -21.04 -1.66 -11.58
C ALA A 67 -20.45 -0.95 -12.81
N ILE A 68 -21.19 0.00 -13.36
CA ILE A 68 -20.70 0.82 -14.47
C ILE A 68 -19.98 2.00 -13.84
N ASP A 69 -18.64 1.98 -13.88
CA ASP A 69 -17.80 3.00 -13.27
C ASP A 69 -16.61 3.30 -14.20
N GLN A 70 -16.22 4.57 -14.24
CA GLN A 70 -15.12 5.06 -15.06
C GLN A 70 -13.88 5.27 -14.18
N ILE A 71 -12.71 5.27 -14.82
CA ILE A 71 -11.47 5.63 -14.11
C ILE A 71 -11.58 7.11 -13.70
N PRO A 72 -11.56 7.42 -12.39
CA PRO A 72 -11.63 8.81 -11.95
C PRO A 72 -10.37 9.57 -12.37
N GLN A 73 -10.46 10.90 -12.46
CA GLN A 73 -9.30 11.73 -12.73
C GLN A 73 -8.24 11.61 -11.63
N PHE A 74 -6.97 11.65 -12.03
CA PHE A 74 -5.85 11.58 -11.10
C PHE A 74 -5.88 12.75 -10.12
N ASN A 75 -5.89 12.43 -8.82
CA ASN A 75 -5.81 13.42 -7.77
C ASN A 75 -4.35 13.65 -7.36
N TRP A 76 -3.66 14.50 -8.11
CA TRP A 76 -2.25 14.84 -7.90
C TRP A 76 -1.96 15.35 -6.48
N ARG A 77 -2.92 16.03 -5.85
CA ARG A 77 -2.79 16.48 -4.46
C ARG A 77 -2.70 15.29 -3.50
N VAL A 78 -3.59 14.31 -3.63
CA VAL A 78 -3.57 13.09 -2.79
C VAL A 78 -2.29 12.31 -3.04
N ILE A 79 -1.88 12.13 -4.29
CA ILE A 79 -0.64 11.43 -4.64
C ILE A 79 0.57 12.13 -4.02
N GLY A 80 0.62 13.46 -4.09
CA GLY A 80 1.68 14.28 -3.48
C GLY A 80 1.71 14.16 -1.95
N ILE A 81 0.56 14.22 -1.29
CA ILE A 81 0.48 14.09 0.18
C ILE A 81 0.92 12.70 0.64
N ILE A 82 0.43 11.63 0.00
CA ILE A 82 0.79 10.26 0.40
C ILE A 82 2.27 9.98 0.15
N THR A 83 2.77 10.31 -1.04
CA THR A 83 4.20 10.16 -1.38
C THR A 83 5.07 10.99 -0.45
N GLY A 84 4.70 12.26 -0.23
CA GLY A 84 5.39 13.17 0.68
C GLY A 84 5.42 12.66 2.12
N SER A 85 4.33 12.06 2.60
CA SER A 85 4.26 11.46 3.94
C SER A 85 5.22 10.27 4.09
N ILE A 86 5.36 9.44 3.06
CA ILE A 86 6.31 8.32 3.03
C ILE A 86 7.76 8.83 3.01
N CYS A 87 8.06 9.84 2.19
CA CYS A 87 9.39 10.47 2.19
C CYS A 87 9.72 11.10 3.55
N LEU A 88 8.75 11.80 4.14
CA LEU A 88 8.87 12.40 5.47
C LEU A 88 9.15 11.33 6.54
N PHE A 89 8.45 10.19 6.49
CA PHE A 89 8.73 9.04 7.36
C PHE A 89 10.16 8.55 7.20
N GLY A 90 10.63 8.36 5.96
CA GLY A 90 12.00 7.91 5.68
C GLY A 90 13.07 8.86 6.21
N ILE A 91 12.80 10.17 6.23
CA ILE A 91 13.71 11.19 6.80
C ILE A 91 13.64 11.21 8.33
N LEU A 92 12.43 11.13 8.90
CA LEU A 92 12.19 11.17 10.35
C LEU A 92 12.69 9.92 11.07
N LEU A 93 12.57 8.75 10.44
CA LEU A 93 12.87 7.47 11.07
C LEU A 93 14.32 7.40 11.63
N PRO A 94 15.37 7.72 10.86
CA PRO A 94 16.75 7.70 11.37
C PRO A 94 17.11 8.92 12.24
N THR A 95 16.38 10.04 12.15
CA THR A 95 16.75 11.30 12.82
C THR A 95 16.00 11.54 14.14
N MET A 96 14.71 11.21 14.19
CA MET A 96 13.81 11.47 15.31
C MET A 96 13.19 10.19 15.89
N GLY A 97 13.50 9.03 15.31
CA GLY A 97 13.06 7.73 15.78
C GLY A 97 11.65 7.34 15.34
N VAL A 98 11.29 6.09 15.67
CA VAL A 98 10.08 5.42 15.15
C VAL A 98 8.77 6.09 15.58
N LEU A 99 8.70 6.61 16.81
CA LEU A 99 7.47 7.20 17.35
C LEU A 99 7.08 8.48 16.61
N VAL A 100 8.04 9.39 16.45
CA VAL A 100 7.82 10.65 15.72
C VAL A 100 7.57 10.39 14.24
N ALA A 101 8.32 9.45 13.65
CA ALA A 101 8.14 9.08 12.25
C ALA A 101 6.72 8.54 11.98
N ILE A 102 6.23 7.62 12.82
CA ILE A 102 4.87 7.07 12.70
C ILE A 102 3.83 8.16 12.88
N PHE A 103 3.96 9.00 13.91
CA PHE A 103 3.03 10.09 14.12
C PHE A 103 2.95 11.00 12.90
N GLY A 104 4.10 11.44 12.38
CA GLY A 104 4.18 12.27 11.17
C GLY A 104 3.55 11.60 9.95
N LEU A 105 3.86 10.32 9.71
CA LEU A 105 3.32 9.55 8.59
C LEU A 105 1.80 9.43 8.65
N VAL A 106 1.27 8.96 9.77
CA VAL A 106 -0.17 8.69 9.93
C VAL A 106 -0.95 10.00 9.91
N PHE A 107 -0.44 11.03 10.57
CA PHE A 107 -1.10 12.32 10.62
C PHE A 107 -1.13 13.03 9.26
N ALA A 108 0.02 13.11 8.58
CA ALA A 108 0.12 13.75 7.27
C ALA A 108 -0.72 13.00 6.22
N SER A 109 -0.64 11.67 6.17
CA SER A 109 -1.44 10.87 5.24
C SER A 109 -2.95 10.96 5.51
N SER A 110 -3.37 11.09 6.77
CA SER A 110 -4.78 11.26 7.14
C SER A 110 -5.40 12.53 6.54
N THR A 111 -4.61 13.58 6.31
CA THR A 111 -5.09 14.83 5.68
C THR A 111 -5.51 14.66 4.22
N ALA A 112 -5.09 13.57 3.56
CA ALA A 112 -5.51 13.25 2.20
C ALA A 112 -6.90 12.59 2.14
N SER A 113 -7.44 12.14 3.28
CA SER A 113 -8.77 11.52 3.35
C SER A 113 -9.88 12.56 3.16
N LYS A 114 -10.94 12.16 2.43
CA LYS A 114 -12.16 12.98 2.31
C LYS A 114 -12.94 13.07 3.63
N GLU A 115 -12.74 12.11 4.52
CA GLU A 115 -13.39 12.01 5.84
C GLU A 115 -12.41 12.37 6.96
N PHE A 116 -11.53 13.34 6.71
CA PHE A 116 -10.51 13.72 7.67
C PHE A 116 -11.11 14.30 8.95
N SER A 117 -10.74 13.71 10.08
CA SER A 117 -11.03 14.20 11.43
C SER A 117 -9.73 14.24 12.21
N TRP A 118 -9.36 15.42 12.72
CA TRP A 118 -8.17 15.60 13.55
C TRP A 118 -8.18 14.68 14.77
N LYS A 119 -9.36 14.47 15.39
CA LYS A 119 -9.50 13.56 16.53
C LYS A 119 -9.21 12.11 16.14
N ALA A 120 -9.77 11.66 15.01
CA ALA A 120 -9.55 10.31 14.52
C ALA A 120 -8.10 10.08 14.09
N ALA A 121 -7.49 11.06 13.41
CA ALA A 121 -6.10 11.01 12.97
C ALA A 121 -5.14 10.93 14.17
N THR A 122 -5.29 11.82 15.16
CA THR A 122 -4.45 11.81 16.37
C THR A 122 -4.62 10.50 17.15
N LEU A 123 -5.85 10.02 17.33
CA LEU A 123 -6.11 8.76 18.02
C LEU A 123 -5.46 7.59 17.29
N ASN A 124 -5.62 7.50 15.97
CA ASN A 124 -5.02 6.46 15.15
C ASN A 124 -3.48 6.49 15.23
N SER A 125 -2.88 7.69 15.13
CA SER A 125 -1.44 7.87 15.28
C SER A 125 -0.94 7.39 16.64
N ILE A 126 -1.63 7.73 17.73
CA ILE A 126 -1.26 7.32 19.09
C ILE A 126 -1.36 5.80 19.25
N VAL A 127 -2.45 5.19 18.79
CA VAL A 127 -2.66 3.73 18.89
C VAL A 127 -1.56 2.98 18.15
N LEU A 128 -1.26 3.37 16.91
CA LEU A 128 -0.20 2.74 16.12
C LEU A 128 1.19 2.97 16.72
N MET A 129 1.43 4.15 17.30
CA MET A 129 2.68 4.47 17.97
C MET A 129 2.89 3.58 19.21
N VAL A 130 1.87 3.44 20.06
CA VAL A 130 1.92 2.55 21.24
C VAL A 130 2.10 1.10 20.82
N PHE A 131 1.34 0.62 19.83
CA PHE A 131 1.47 -0.75 19.35
C PHE A 131 2.88 -1.03 18.81
N THR A 132 3.43 -0.13 17.99
CA THR A 132 4.78 -0.28 17.46
C THR A 132 5.82 -0.26 18.58
N TYR A 133 5.69 0.64 19.56
CA TYR A 133 6.58 0.67 20.71
C TYR A 133 6.59 -0.69 21.46
N LEU A 134 5.41 -1.25 21.70
CA LEU A 134 5.26 -2.53 22.40
C LEU A 134 5.83 -3.72 21.62
N VAL A 135 5.81 -3.68 20.28
CA VAL A 135 6.29 -4.80 19.44
C VAL A 135 7.79 -4.74 19.20
N PHE A 136 8.35 -3.53 19.07
CA PHE A 136 9.73 -3.36 18.59
C PHE A 136 10.72 -2.88 19.66
N ILE A 137 10.24 -2.31 20.78
CA ILE A 137 11.10 -1.72 21.81
C ILE A 137 11.01 -2.49 23.14
N VAL A 138 9.81 -2.90 23.54
CA VAL A 138 9.60 -3.77 24.72
C VAL A 138 9.95 -5.20 24.36
#